data_AF-A0A3B9HS07-F1
#
_entry.id   AF-A0A3B9HS07-F1
#
_cell.length_a   1.000
_cell.length_b   1.000
_cell.length_c   1.000
_cell.angle_alpha   90.00
_cell.angle_beta   90.00
_cell.angle_gamma   90.00
#
_symmetry.space_group_name_H-M   'P 1'
#
loop_
_entity.id
_entity.type
_entity.pdbx_description
1 polymer ?
#
loop_
_entity_poly.entity_id
_entity_poly.type
_entity_poly.pdbx_seq_one_letter_code
_entity_poly.pdbx_strand_id
1 'polypeptide(L)' 'MSNGNLLVEGSRSIVVNRETQIMKVRGVARPRDIDANNIINSKLLADAQIKFDGRGVVGRANRPGIVTRLFQSVL' A
#
# COMPACT_ATOMS: atom_id res chain seq x y z
N MET A 1 -31.99 -11.14 -8.73
CA MET A 1 -31.64 -11.58 -7.36
C MET A 1 -30.17 -11.23 -7.15
N SER A 2 -29.83 -10.42 -6.14
CA SER A 2 -28.42 -10.23 -5.77
C SER A 2 -27.88 -11.57 -5.28
N ASN A 3 -26.65 -11.90 -5.65
CA ASN A 3 -25.98 -13.16 -5.34
C ASN A 3 -25.64 -13.35 -3.83
N GLY A 4 -26.11 -12.46 -2.94
CA GLY A 4 -25.87 -12.52 -1.50
C GLY A 4 -24.40 -12.30 -1.10
N ASN A 5 -23.55 -11.93 -2.06
CA ASN A 5 -22.14 -11.63 -1.80
C ASN A 5 -21.98 -10.24 -1.19
N LEU A 6 -20.88 -10.06 -0.48
CA LEU A 6 -20.55 -8.84 0.25
C LEU A 6 -19.44 -8.09 -0.49
N LEU A 7 -19.59 -6.79 -0.67
CA LEU A 7 -18.46 -5.93 -1.03
C LEU A 7 -17.69 -5.61 0.25
N VAL A 8 -16.42 -6.01 0.29
CA VAL A 8 -15.51 -5.72 1.40
C VAL A 8 -14.60 -4.57 0.97
N GLU A 9 -14.55 -3.51 1.78
CA GLU A 9 -13.63 -2.39 1.59
C GLU A 9 -13.06 -1.96 2.94
N GLY A 10 -11.76 -1.68 2.98
CA GLY A 10 -11.09 -1.25 4.20
C GLY A 10 -9.76 -0.57 3.91
N SER A 11 -9.30 0.24 4.88
CA SER A 11 -7.97 0.84 4.83
C SER A 11 -7.29 0.78 6.19
N ARG A 12 -5.97 0.64 6.19
CA ARG A 12 -5.13 0.64 7.39
C ARG A 12 -3.95 1.58 7.18
N SER A 13 -3.83 2.57 8.07
CA SER A 13 -2.67 3.46 8.13
C SER A 13 -1.67 2.92 9.13
N ILE A 14 -0.41 2.78 8.74
CA ILE A 14 0.69 2.29 9.58
C ILE A 14 1.85 3.26 9.41
N VAL A 15 2.53 3.61 10.51
CA VAL A 15 3.77 4.38 10.47
C VAL A 15 4.94 3.41 10.50
N VAL A 16 5.75 3.40 9.44
CA VAL A 16 6.95 2.56 9.32
C VAL A 16 8.11 3.48 8.97
N ASN A 17 9.21 3.43 9.73
CA ASN A 17 10.40 4.26 9.49
C ASN A 17 10.11 5.77 9.37
N ARG A 18 9.18 6.30 10.20
CA ARG A 18 8.70 7.70 10.18
C ARG A 18 7.93 8.10 8.92
N GLU A 19 7.58 7.14 8.07
CA GLU A 19 6.71 7.35 6.91
C GLU A 19 5.33 6.75 7.17
N THR A 20 4.29 7.49 6.77
CA THR A 20 2.91 6.99 6.84
C THR A 20 2.61 6.19 5.57
N GLN A 21 2.34 4.91 5.77
CA GLN A 21 1.89 3.98 4.73
C GLN A 21 0.40 3.69 4.91
N ILE A 22 -0.37 3.82 3.84
CA ILE A 22 -1.80 3.53 3.82
C ILE A 22 -2.01 2.30 2.93
N MET A 23 -2.44 1.20 3.53
CA MET A 23 -2.87 0.01 2.80
C MET A 23 -4.38 0.09 2.59
N LYS A 24 -4.86 -0.08 1.36
CA LYS A 24 -6.27 -0.17 1.01
C LYS A 24 -6.56 -1.55 0.43
N VAL A 25 -7.66 -2.15 0.85
CA VAL A 25 -8.12 -3.46 0.37
C VAL A 25 -9.57 -3.34 -0.06
N ARG A 26 -9.89 -3.90 -1.22
CA ARG A 26 -11.26 -4.00 -1.74
C ARG A 26 -11.45 -5.34 -2.45
N GLY A 27 -12.65 -5.91 -2.39
CA GLY A 27 -13.01 -7.11 -3.15
C GLY A 27 -14.40 -7.62 -2.81
N VAL A 28 -14.82 -8.71 -3.43
CA VAL A 28 -16.11 -9.36 -3.17
C VAL A 28 -15.91 -10.64 -2.37
N ALA A 29 -16.60 -10.77 -1.25
CA ALA A 29 -16.58 -11.94 -0.38
C ALA A 29 -17.90 -12.70 -0.45
N ARG A 30 -17.85 -14.03 -0.30
CA ARG A 30 -19.05 -14.80 0.04
C ARG A 30 -19.20 -14.81 1.57
N PRO A 31 -20.40 -14.67 2.14
CA PRO A 31 -20.57 -14.67 3.60
C PRO A 31 -19.94 -15.89 4.30
N ARG A 32 -19.96 -17.06 3.66
CA ARG A 32 -19.37 -18.32 4.18
C ARG A 32 -17.85 -18.34 4.27
N ASP A 33 -17.16 -17.42 3.58
CA ASP A 33 -15.69 -17.33 3.60
C ASP A 33 -15.19 -16.47 4.78
N ILE A 34 -16.11 -15.81 5.50
CA ILE A 34 -15.85 -15.04 6.71
C ILE A 34 -16.03 -15.97 7.91
N ASP A 35 -15.00 -16.09 8.74
CA ASP A 35 -15.05 -16.93 9.93
C ASP A 35 -15.88 -16.31 11.08
N ALA A 36 -16.08 -17.06 12.17
CA ALA A 36 -16.86 -16.61 13.32
C ALA A 36 -16.24 -15.41 14.06
N ASN A 37 -14.98 -15.07 13.77
CA ASN A 37 -14.29 -13.91 14.32
C ASN A 37 -14.36 -12.69 13.38
N ASN A 38 -15.17 -12.76 12.32
CA ASN A 38 -15.26 -11.76 11.25
C ASN A 38 -13.94 -11.56 10.48
N ILE A 39 -13.18 -12.64 10.30
CA ILE A 39 -11.92 -12.62 9.54
C ILE A 39 -12.11 -13.39 8.23
N ILE A 40 -11.55 -12.86 7.14
CA ILE A 40 -11.48 -13.50 5.84
C ILE A 40 -10.05 -13.49 5.32
N ASN A 41 -9.60 -14.61 4.76
CA ASN A 41 -8.31 -14.68 4.09
C ASN A 41 -8.39 -13.93 2.75
N SER A 42 -7.43 -13.05 2.47
CA SER A 42 -7.41 -12.23 1.24
C SER A 42 -7.50 -13.05 -0.05
N LYS A 43 -7.00 -14.30 -0.05
CA LYS A 43 -7.09 -15.21 -1.20
C LYS A 43 -8.54 -15.62 -1.56
N LEU A 44 -9.49 -15.42 -0.64
CA LEU A 44 -10.90 -15.74 -0.81
C LEU A 44 -11.71 -14.53 -1.32
N LEU A 45 -11.10 -13.36 -1.45
CA LEU A 45 -11.74 -12.20 -2.07
C LEU A 45 -11.69 -12.33 -3.60
N ALA A 46 -12.85 -12.34 -4.24
CA ALA A 46 -12.96 -12.22 -5.69
C ALA A 46 -12.65 -10.77 -6.11
N ASP A 47 -11.93 -10.62 -7.23
CA ASP A 47 -11.43 -9.32 -7.72
C ASP A 47 -10.74 -8.50 -6.62
N ALA A 48 -9.87 -9.16 -5.85
CA ALA A 48 -9.14 -8.52 -4.76
C ALA A 48 -8.20 -7.44 -5.29
N GLN A 49 -8.44 -6.20 -4.88
CA GLN A 49 -7.59 -5.04 -5.16
C GLN A 49 -6.90 -4.60 -3.87
N ILE A 50 -5.57 -4.65 -3.87
CA ILE A 50 -4.75 -4.24 -2.73
C ILE A 50 -3.81 -3.13 -3.20
N LYS A 51 -3.87 -1.97 -2.56
CA LYS A 51 -3.02 -0.80 -2.85
C LYS A 51 -2.22 -0.41 -1.63
N PHE A 52 -0.96 -0.05 -1.84
CA PHE A 52 -0.07 0.50 -0.84
C PHE A 52 0.31 1.92 -1.25
N ASP A 53 -0.21 2.92 -0.54
CA ASP A 53 0.11 4.32 -0.74
C ASP A 53 1.12 4.75 0.34
N GLY A 54 2.38 4.99 -0.04
CA GLY A 54 3.41 5.53 0.86
C GLY A 54 3.58 7.03 0.65
N ARG A 55 3.41 7.84 1.71
CA ARG A 55 3.85 9.25 1.69
C ARG A 55 5.22 9.35 2.36
N GLY A 56 6.27 9.15 1.56
CA GLY A 56 7.65 9.38 1.98
C GLY A 56 8.05 10.85 1.88
N VAL A 57 9.16 11.20 2.51
CA VAL A 57 9.83 12.48 2.27
C VAL A 57 10.37 12.49 0.85
N VAL A 58 9.62 13.12 -0.06
CA VAL A 58 10.09 13.44 -1.41
C VAL A 58 11.40 14.23 -1.28
N GLY A 59 12.51 13.58 -1.65
CA GLY A 59 13.77 14.21 -2.04
C GLY A 59 14.41 15.17 -1.03
N ARG A 60 15.26 14.66 -0.14
CA ARG A 60 16.51 15.40 0.05
C ARG A 60 17.37 15.11 -1.17
N ALA A 61 17.34 16.06 -2.11
CA ALA A 61 18.16 16.10 -3.31
C ALA A 61 19.55 15.53 -3.03
N ASN A 62 19.96 14.57 -3.86
CA ASN A 62 21.36 14.18 -4.01
C ASN A 62 22.13 15.43 -4.45
N ARG A 63 22.57 16.26 -3.50
CA ARG A 63 23.56 17.30 -3.78
C ARG A 63 24.75 16.57 -4.39
N PRO A 64 25.23 16.96 -5.58
CA PRO A 64 26.40 16.34 -6.17
C PRO A 64 27.52 16.32 -5.12
N GLY A 65 28.02 15.12 -4.84
CA GLY A 65 29.12 14.91 -3.92
C GLY A 65 30.32 15.72 -4.37
N ILE A 66 31.25 15.97 -3.45
CA ILE A 66 32.47 16.76 -3.72
C ILE A 66 33.21 16.24 -4.96
N VAL A 67 33.18 14.92 -5.18
CA VAL A 67 33.75 14.25 -6.36
C VAL A 67 33.17 14.78 -7.69
N THR A 68 31.85 14.97 -7.79
CA THR A 68 31.21 15.49 -9.01
C THR A 68 31.61 16.95 -9.29
N ARG A 69 31.94 17.75 -8.25
CA ARG A 69 32.41 19.13 -8.41
C ARG A 69 33.86 19.20 -8.87
N LEU A 70 34.70 18.26 -8.45
CA LEU A 70 36.12 18.22 -8.83
C LEU A 70 36.31 17.84 -10.31
N PHE A 71 35.47 16.96 -10.85
CA PHE A 71 35.54 16.60 -12.28
C PHE A 71 35.07 17.72 -13.22
N GLN A 72 34.24 18.66 -12.75
CA GLN A 72 33.80 19.81 -13.56
C GLN A 72 34.77 21.00 -13.53
N SER A 73 35.73 21.06 -12.60
CA SER A 73 36.69 22.18 -12.50
C SER A 73 38.00 21.96 -13.26
N VAL A 74 38.16 20.82 -13.93
CA VAL A 74 39.39 20.42 -14.65
C VAL A 74 39.16 20.30 -16.16
N LEU A 75 37.98 20.68 -16.65
CA LEU A 75 37.68 20.81 -18.08
C LEU A 75 37.59 22.29 -18.48
#